data_AF-A0A9X5XMD9-F1
#
_entry.id   AF-A0A9X5XMD9-F1
#
_cell.length_a   1.000
_cell.length_b   1.000
_cell.length_c   1.000
_cell.angle_alpha   90.00
_cell.angle_beta   90.00
_cell.angle_gamma   90.00
#
_symmetry.space_group_name_H-M   'P 1'
#
loop_
_entity.id
_entity.type
_entity.pdbx_description
1 polymer ?
#
loop_
_entity_poly.entity_id
_entity_poly.type
_entity_poly.pdbx_seq_one_letter_code
_entity_poly.pdbx_strand_id
1 'polypeptide(L)'
;SFHDKYEWLLEHFPFLDPQHFVFCGRKNIINADYLIDDNPRQLAIFEGESIMYTAVHNMNHQEYKRVNGWKDVEALFLNDK
;
A
#
# COMPACT_ATOMS: atom_id res chain seq x y z
N SER A 1 -17.62 -5.20 -6.18
CA SER A 1 -17.31 -6.63 -6.02
C SER A 1 -15.80 -6.84 -6.18
N PHE A 2 -15.27 -8.08 -6.04
CA PHE A 2 -13.85 -8.35 -6.39
C PHE A 2 -13.57 -8.16 -7.88
N HIS A 3 -14.53 -8.51 -8.73
CA HIS A 3 -14.43 -8.34 -10.17
C HIS A 3 -14.29 -6.87 -10.56
N ASP A 4 -15.12 -5.98 -10.02
CA ASP A 4 -15.03 -4.54 -10.33
C ASP A 4 -13.67 -3.95 -9.92
N LYS A 5 -13.07 -4.44 -8.83
CA LYS A 5 -11.72 -4.03 -8.40
C LYS A 5 -10.64 -4.54 -9.36
N TYR A 6 -10.79 -5.77 -9.85
CA TYR A 6 -9.89 -6.36 -10.82
C TYR A 6 -9.92 -5.59 -12.15
N GLU A 7 -11.12 -5.33 -12.69
CA GLU A 7 -11.29 -4.56 -13.94
C GLU A 7 -10.76 -3.13 -13.80
N TRP A 8 -11.00 -2.47 -12.66
CA TRP A 8 -10.46 -1.12 -12.41
C TRP A 8 -8.93 -1.10 -12.44
N LEU A 9 -8.27 -2.14 -11.90
CA LEU A 9 -6.81 -2.24 -11.97
C LEU A 9 -6.32 -2.46 -13.41
N LEU A 10 -7.02 -3.28 -14.21
CA LEU A 10 -6.68 -3.47 -15.62
C LEU A 10 -6.82 -2.17 -16.43
N GLU A 11 -7.85 -1.37 -16.17
CA GLU A 11 -8.10 -0.11 -16.87
C GLU A 11 -7.06 0.97 -16.53
N HIS A 12 -6.75 1.16 -15.24
CA HIS A 12 -5.91 2.27 -14.79
C HIS A 12 -4.43 1.93 -14.62
N PHE A 13 -4.10 0.65 -14.44
CA PHE A 13 -2.73 0.16 -14.28
C PHE A 13 -2.40 -0.97 -15.28
N PRO A 14 -2.61 -0.76 -16.59
CA PRO A 14 -2.40 -1.80 -17.61
C PRO A 14 -0.93 -2.25 -17.76
N PHE A 15 0.00 -1.55 -17.10
CA PHE A 15 1.43 -1.86 -17.11
C PHE A 15 1.85 -2.84 -16.00
N LEU A 16 0.97 -3.15 -15.04
CA LEU A 16 1.22 -4.14 -13.98
C LEU A 16 0.78 -5.53 -14.46
N ASP A 17 1.54 -6.57 -14.10
CA ASP A 17 1.13 -7.96 -14.33
C ASP A 17 -0.11 -8.30 -13.48
N PRO A 18 -1.25 -8.69 -14.07
CA PRO A 18 -2.44 -9.08 -13.31
C PRO A 18 -2.21 -10.27 -12.37
N GLN A 19 -1.18 -11.11 -12.60
CA GLN A 19 -0.83 -12.20 -11.68
C GLN A 19 -0.33 -11.69 -10.32
N HIS A 20 0.05 -10.41 -10.20
CA HIS A 20 0.45 -9.79 -8.94
C HIS A 20 -0.74 -9.21 -8.15
N PHE A 21 -1.97 -9.33 -8.65
CA PHE A 21 -3.15 -8.85 -7.94
C PHE A 21 -3.60 -9.86 -6.88
N VAL A 22 -3.28 -9.59 -5.62
CA VAL A 22 -3.60 -10.48 -4.50
C VAL A 22 -4.84 -10.00 -3.74
N PHE A 23 -5.87 -10.84 -3.72
CA PHE A 23 -7.09 -10.60 -2.95
C PHE A 23 -7.03 -11.34 -1.62
N CYS A 24 -6.80 -10.63 -0.52
CA CYS A 24 -6.72 -11.20 0.83
C CYS A 24 -7.34 -10.26 1.87
N GLY A 25 -7.75 -10.82 3.01
CA GLY A 25 -8.31 -10.04 4.12
C GLY A 25 -7.25 -9.49 5.10
N ARG A 26 -6.25 -10.32 5.46
CA ARG A 26 -5.14 -9.96 6.34
C ARG A 26 -3.84 -10.01 5.54
N LYS A 27 -3.05 -8.93 5.61
CA LYS A 27 -1.87 -8.73 4.76
C LYS A 27 -0.58 -9.33 5.32
N ASN A 28 -0.62 -9.99 6.47
CA ASN A 28 0.53 -10.72 7.02
C ASN A 28 0.91 -11.97 6.21
N ILE A 29 0.07 -12.40 5.25
CA ILE A 29 0.40 -13.48 4.31
C ILE A 29 1.25 -13.00 3.12
N ILE A 30 1.35 -11.68 2.92
CA ILE A 30 2.12 -11.10 1.83
C ILE A 30 3.57 -11.02 2.27
N ASN A 31 4.44 -11.74 1.56
CA ASN A 31 5.88 -11.66 1.74
C ASN A 31 6.45 -10.65 0.74
N ALA A 32 6.71 -9.43 1.21
CA ALA A 32 7.28 -8.32 0.43
C ALA A 32 8.10 -7.41 1.35
N ASP A 33 9.03 -6.63 0.78
CA ASP A 33 9.87 -5.72 1.56
C ASP A 33 9.10 -4.52 2.12
N TYR A 34 8.09 -4.02 1.38
CA TYR A 34 7.34 -2.82 1.72
C TYR A 34 5.83 -3.01 1.59
N LEU A 35 5.07 -2.37 2.48
CA LEU A 35 3.62 -2.22 2.37
C LEU A 35 3.24 -0.74 2.53
N ILE A 36 2.62 -0.16 1.49
CA ILE A 36 1.97 1.15 1.55
C ILE A 36 0.47 0.92 1.78
N ASP A 37 -0.04 1.28 2.97
CA ASP A 37 -1.43 1.04 3.35
C ASP A 37 -1.93 2.16 4.29
N ASP A 38 -3.23 2.44 4.27
CA ASP A 38 -3.85 3.45 5.14
C ASP A 38 -4.42 2.85 6.44
N ASN A 39 -4.48 1.52 6.55
CA ASN A 39 -5.08 0.82 7.67
C ASN A 39 -4.02 0.42 8.72
N PRO A 40 -4.00 1.05 9.91
CA PRO A 40 -3.02 0.74 10.97
C PRO A 40 -3.09 -0.72 11.43
N ARG A 41 -4.24 -1.39 11.32
CA ARG A 41 -4.36 -2.81 11.70
C ARG A 41 -3.62 -3.75 10.75
N GLN A 42 -3.48 -3.37 9.48
CA GLN A 42 -2.73 -4.16 8.50
C GLN A 42 -1.23 -3.88 8.63
N LEU A 43 -0.85 -2.61 8.81
CA LEU A 43 0.54 -2.22 9.05
C LEU A 43 1.10 -2.88 10.32
N ALA A 44 0.32 -2.96 11.40
CA ALA A 44 0.75 -3.61 12.64
C ALA A 44 1.04 -5.11 12.53
N ILE A 45 0.54 -5.79 11.49
CA ILE A 45 0.70 -7.25 11.30
C ILE A 45 1.56 -7.60 10.08
N PHE A 46 2.04 -6.61 9.33
CA PHE A 46 2.90 -6.84 8.18
C PHE A 46 4.34 -7.08 8.64
N GLU A 47 5.02 -8.06 8.06
CA GLU A 47 6.36 -8.48 8.50
C GLU A 47 7.50 -7.67 7.86
N GLY A 48 7.24 -7.01 6.72
CA GLY A 48 8.19 -6.07 6.09
C GLY A 48 8.06 -4.63 6.62
N GLU A 49 8.65 -3.68 5.91
CA GLU A 49 8.57 -2.26 6.27
C GLU A 49 7.17 -1.69 5.96
N SER A 50 6.48 -1.28 7.03
CA SER A 50 5.16 -0.66 6.97
C SER A 50 5.25 0.85 6.75
N ILE A 51 4.60 1.34 5.69
CA ILE A 51 4.50 2.75 5.33
C ILE A 51 3.04 3.18 5.36
N MET A 52 2.71 4.09 6.27
CA MET A 52 1.36 4.63 6.39
C MET A 52 1.07 5.67 5.32
N TYR A 53 0.09 5.38 4.47
CA TYR A 53 -0.48 6.36 3.55
C TYR A 53 -1.52 7.22 4.28
N THR A 54 -1.35 8.55 4.26
CA THR A 54 -2.24 9.46 5.00
C THR A 54 -3.68 9.40 4.50
N ALA A 55 -4.60 9.21 5.43
CA ALA A 55 -6.04 9.28 5.24
C ALA A 55 -6.70 9.89 6.49
N VAL A 56 -7.91 10.44 6.34
CA VAL A 56 -8.60 11.18 7.42
C VAL A 56 -8.70 10.38 8.71
N HIS A 57 -8.98 9.09 8.65
CA HIS A 57 -9.13 8.22 9.82
C HIS A 57 -7.82 7.85 10.52
N ASN A 58 -6.66 8.02 9.86
CA ASN A 58 -5.37 7.60 10.40
C ASN A 58 -4.46 8.75 10.85
N MET A 59 -4.93 10.01 10.81
CA MET A 59 -4.14 11.21 11.14
C MET A 59 -3.49 11.19 12.53
N ASN A 60 -4.09 10.49 13.49
CA ASN A 60 -3.61 10.43 14.87
C ASN A 60 -2.58 9.31 15.12
N HIS A 61 -2.32 8.45 14.13
CA HIS A 61 -1.28 7.42 14.22
C HIS A 61 0.09 8.03 13.91
N GLN A 62 1.07 7.86 14.80
CA GLN A 62 2.40 8.47 14.70
C GLN A 62 3.53 7.42 14.75
N GLU A 63 3.16 6.15 14.89
CA GLU A 63 4.07 5.02 15.07
C GLU A 63 4.67 4.47 13.77
N TYR A 64 4.18 4.93 12.60
CA TYR A 64 4.64 4.46 11.29
C TYR A 64 5.35 5.56 10.51
N LYS A 65 6.30 5.16 9.67
CA LYS A 65 6.80 5.99 8.56
C LYS A 65 5.60 6.41 7.71
N ARG A 66 5.44 7.70 7.44
CA ARG A 66 4.23 8.27 6.83
C ARG A 66 4.53 8.98 5.53
N VAL A 67 3.63 8.81 4.56
CA VAL A 67 3.59 9.54 3.29
C VAL A 67 2.24 10.23 3.13
N ASN A 68 2.22 11.49 2.69
CA ASN A 68 0.99 12.28 2.56
C ASN A 68 0.39 12.28 1.15
N GLY A 69 0.93 11.46 0.26
CA GLY A 69 0.47 11.31 -1.11
C GLY A 69 1.54 10.65 -1.98
N TRP A 70 1.21 10.44 -3.25
CA TRP A 70 2.12 9.79 -4.20
C TRP A 70 3.44 10.55 -4.44
N LYS A 71 3.47 11.88 -4.29
CA LYS A 71 4.73 12.65 -4.36
C LYS A 71 5.69 12.34 -3.20
N ASP A 72 5.15 12.09 -2.01
CA ASP A 72 5.97 11.68 -0.86
C ASP A 72 6.47 10.24 -1.05
N VAL A 73 5.67 9.36 -1.67
CA VAL A 73 6.11 8.00 -2.07
C VAL A 73 7.25 8.08 -3.06
N GLU A 74 7.10 8.88 -4.12
CA GLU A 74 8.16 9.14 -5.10
C GLU A 74 9.43 9.65 -4.42
N ALA A 75 9.30 10.69 -3.59
CA ALA A 75 10.42 11.27 -2.87
C ALA A 75 11.11 10.26 -1.94
N LEU A 76 10.35 9.34 -1.37
CA LEU A 76 10.88 8.34 -0.46
C LEU A 76 11.75 7.28 -1.17
N PHE A 77 11.41 6.91 -2.40
CA PHE A 77 12.06 5.78 -3.09
C PHE A 77 12.97 6.19 -4.24
N LEU A 78 12.78 7.37 -4.84
CA LEU A 78 13.47 7.77 -6.07
C LEU A 78 14.46 8.92 -5.90
N ASN A 79 14.46 9.64 -4.78
CA ASN A 79 15.31 10.83 -4.60
C ASN A 79 16.80 10.55 -4.27
N ASP A 80 17.22 9.29 -4.10
CA ASP A 80 18.63 8.92 -3.88
C ASP A 80 19.37 8.56 -5.20
N LYS A 81 19.06 9.28 -6.30
CA LYS A 81 19.82 9.20 -7.57
C LYS A 81 20.45 10.52 -7.95
#